data_AF-A0A7C5JNB2-F1
#
_entry.id   AF-A0A7C5JNB2-F1
#
_cell.length_a   1.000
_cell.length_b   1.000
_cell.length_c   1.000
_cell.angle_alpha   90.00
_cell.angle_beta   90.00
_cell.angle_gamma   90.00
#
_symmetry.space_group_name_H-M   'P 1'
#
loop_
_entity.id
_entity.type
_entity.pdbx_description
1 polymer ?
#
loop_
_entity_poly.entity_id
_entity_poly.type
_entity_poly.pdbx_seq_one_letter_code
_entity_poly.pdbx_strand_id
1 'polypeptide(L)' 'MRHRKMDKKLGRCKEHREATLASLVCALIEHKRIRTTLAKAKEARRLAEHMVTLAKKKEPSA' A
#
# COMPACT_ATOMS: atom_id res chain seq x y z
N MET A 1 7.81 0.14 24.89
CA MET A 1 6.59 -0.23 24.14
C MET A 1 6.39 0.70 22.95
N ARG A 2 5.98 0.20 21.77
CA ARG A 2 5.56 1.07 20.65
C ARG A 2 4.05 1.33 20.75
N HIS A 3 3.63 2.38 21.46
CA HIS A 3 2.21 2.72 21.56
C HIS A 3 1.68 3.35 20.26
N ARG A 4 0.47 2.94 19.86
CA ARG A 4 -0.32 3.50 18.74
C ARG A 4 0.39 3.58 17.37
N LYS A 5 1.45 2.79 17.14
CA LYS A 5 2.12 2.73 15.83
C LYS A 5 1.35 1.81 14.88
N MET A 6 0.69 2.43 13.90
CA MET A 6 -0.07 1.72 12.86
C MET A 6 0.84 1.16 11.75
N ASP A 7 2.02 1.75 11.55
CA ASP A 7 2.89 1.37 10.43
C ASP A 7 3.61 0.06 10.67
N LYS A 8 3.41 -0.91 9.76
CA LYS A 8 4.14 -2.17 9.78
C LYS A 8 5.46 -2.04 9.03
N LYS A 9 6.56 -2.39 9.70
CA LYS A 9 7.91 -2.35 9.10
C LYS A 9 8.10 -3.36 7.97
N LEU A 10 7.34 -4.46 7.94
CA LEU A 10 7.47 -5.56 6.96
C LEU A 10 8.91 -6.11 6.80
N GLY A 11 9.74 -5.96 7.85
CA GLY A 11 11.15 -6.36 7.84
C GLY A 11 12.04 -5.56 6.89
N ARG A 12 11.65 -4.34 6.49
CA ARG A 12 12.33 -3.53 5.45
C ARG A 12 12.62 -2.11 5.93
N CYS A 13 13.64 -1.49 5.31
CA CYS A 13 13.87 -0.05 5.37
C CYS A 13 12.68 0.72 4.77
N LYS A 14 12.60 2.03 5.06
CA LYS A 14 11.45 2.86 4.67
C LYS A 14 11.29 2.89 3.15
N GLU A 15 12.39 3.15 2.45
CA GLU A 15 12.46 3.31 1.00
C GLU A 15 12.03 2.03 0.29
N HIS A 16 12.60 0.89 0.71
CA HIS A 16 12.25 -0.41 0.14
C HIS A 16 10.79 -0.80 0.47
N ARG A 17 10.28 -0.45 1.65
CA ARG A 17 8.88 -0.70 2.02
C ARG A 17 7.94 0.08 1.11
N GLU A 18 8.21 1.36 0.89
CA GLU A 18 7.41 2.21 0.00
C GLU A 18 7.42 1.69 -1.43
N ALA A 19 8.59 1.35 -1.97
CA ALA A 19 8.72 0.74 -3.30
C ALA A 19 7.96 -0.59 -3.43
N THR A 20 8.05 -1.46 -2.40
CA THR A 20 7.33 -2.74 -2.39
C THR A 20 5.81 -2.53 -2.39
N LEU A 21 5.31 -1.59 -1.58
CA LEU A 21 3.89 -1.32 -1.50
C LEU A 21 3.36 -0.69 -2.79
N ALA A 22 4.11 0.24 -3.39
CA ALA A 22 3.77 0.83 -4.69
C ALA A 22 3.68 -0.25 -5.77
N SER A 23 4.69 -1.11 -5.89
CA SER A 23 4.71 -2.22 -6.85
C SER A 23 3.52 -3.18 -6.66
N LEU A 24 3.17 -3.53 -5.41
CA LEU A 24 2.01 -4.38 -5.14
C LEU A 24 0.68 -3.73 -5.53
N VAL A 25 0.53 -2.42 -5.33
CA VAL A 25 -0.68 -1.69 -5.72
C VAL A 25 -0.78 -1.59 -7.24
N CYS A 26 0.32 -1.27 -7.94
CA CYS A 26 0.34 -1.26 -9.41
C CYS A 26 -0.05 -2.62 -9.98
N ALA A 27 0.60 -3.70 -9.51
CA ALA A 27 0.29 -5.05 -9.95
C ALA A 27 -1.17 -5.47 -9.64
N LEU A 28 -1.73 -5.00 -8.51
CA LEU A 28 -3.13 -5.23 -8.18
C LEU A 28 -4.08 -4.53 -9.17
N ILE A 29 -3.77 -3.30 -9.57
CA ILE A 29 -4.57 -2.52 -10.53
C ILE A 29 -4.49 -3.16 -11.91
N GLU A 30 -3.29 -3.52 -12.37
CA GLU A 30 -3.05 -4.12 -13.69
C GLU A 30 -3.68 -5.50 -13.84
N HIS A 31 -3.46 -6.38 -12.85
CA HIS A 31 -3.86 -7.79 -12.95
C HIS A 31 -5.19 -8.11 -12.24
N LYS A 32 -5.83 -7.12 -11.59
CA LYS A 32 -7.09 -7.24 -10.82
C LYS A 32 -7.04 -8.18 -9.61
N ARG A 33 -6.06 -9.08 -9.52
CA ARG A 33 -5.83 -10.02 -8.42
C ARG A 33 -4.36 -10.39 -8.34
N ILE A 34 -3.81 -10.37 -7.12
CA ILE A 34 -2.43 -10.78 -6.85
C ILE A 34 -2.37 -11.73 -5.65
N ARG A 35 -1.32 -12.56 -5.58
CA ARG A 35 -1.02 -13.42 -4.43
C ARG A 35 0.17 -12.83 -3.67
N THR A 36 0.00 -12.51 -2.40
CA THR A 36 1.05 -11.95 -1.53
C THR A 36 0.85 -12.42 -0.08
N THR A 37 1.74 -12.01 0.83
CA THR A 37 1.62 -12.37 2.25
C THR A 37 0.55 -11.54 2.94
N LEU A 38 -0.08 -12.09 3.98
CA LEU A 38 -1.17 -11.43 4.71
C LEU A 38 -0.77 -10.04 5.24
N ALA A 39 0.47 -9.91 5.76
CA ALA A 39 0.97 -8.64 6.27
C ALA A 39 1.09 -7.59 5.15
N LYS A 40 1.63 -7.98 3.99
CA LYS A 40 1.76 -7.08 2.81
C LYS A 40 0.40 -6.70 2.25
N ALA A 41 -0.54 -7.65 2.16
CA ALA A 41 -1.89 -7.40 1.67
C ALA A 41 -2.65 -6.37 2.52
N LYS A 42 -2.56 -6.48 3.86
CA LYS A 42 -3.21 -5.54 4.78
C LYS A 42 -2.71 -4.10 4.61
N GLU A 43 -1.41 -3.92 4.42
CA GLU A 43 -0.82 -2.59 4.21
C GLU A 43 -1.11 -2.06 2.79
N ALA A 44 -0.97 -2.91 1.77
CA ALA A 44 -1.26 -2.54 0.38
C ALA A 44 -2.73 -2.14 0.18
N ARG A 45 -3.67 -2.76 0.90
CA ARG A 45 -5.09 -2.39 0.90
C ARG A 45 -5.31 -0.94 1.29
N ARG A 46 -4.68 -0.48 2.38
CA ARG A 46 -4.82 0.92 2.86
C ARG A 46 -4.36 1.92 1.80
N LEU A 47 -3.25 1.63 1.13
CA LEU A 47 -2.72 2.47 0.05
C LEU A 47 -3.64 2.43 -1.19
N ALA A 48 -4.09 1.25 -1.60
CA ALA A 48 -4.97 1.08 -2.76
C ALA A 48 -6.32 1.79 -2.59
N GLU A 49 -6.95 1.69 -1.41
CA GLU A 49 -8.20 2.40 -1.10
C GLU A 49 -8.03 3.93 -1.18
N HIS A 50 -6.91 4.44 -0.69
CA HIS A 50 -6.59 5.86 -0.81
C HIS A 50 -6.42 6.29 -2.27
N MET A 51 -5.67 5.53 -3.07
CA MET A 51 -5.48 5.79 -4.50
C MET A 51 -6.81 5.80 -5.28
N VAL A 52 -7.69 4.83 -5.01
CA VAL A 52 -9.02 4.78 -5.62
C VAL A 52 -9.87 5.99 -5.21
N THR A 53 -9.76 6.44 -3.97
CA THR A 53 -10.48 7.62 -3.48
C THR A 53 -10.02 8.90 -4.18
N LEU A 54 -8.70 9.09 -4.35
CA LEU A 54 -8.14 10.21 -5.09
C LEU A 54 -8.58 10.19 -6.56
N ALA A 55 -8.47 9.02 -7.21
CA ALA A 55 -8.87 8.84 -8.60
C ALA A 55 -10.37 9.17 -8.82
N LYS A 56 -11.24 8.79 -7.87
CA LYS A 56 -12.67 9.14 -7.92
C LYS A 56 -12.93 10.63 -7.76
N LYS A 57 -12.19 11.31 -6.88
CA LYS A 57 -12.35 12.75 -6.63
C LYS A 57 -11.82 13.63 -7.76
N LYS A 58 -11.00 13.08 -8.67
CA LYS A 58 -10.24 13.83 -9.70
C LYS A 58 -9.35 14.93 -9.09
N GLU A 59 -9.01 14.80 -7.81
CA GLU A 59 -8.06 15.69 -7.14
C GLU A 59 -6.66 15.14 -7.39
N PRO A 60 -5.78 15.86 -8.10
CA PRO A 60 -4.36 15.53 -8.07
C PRO A 60 -3.85 15.81 -6.66
N SER A 61 -3.30 14.79 -5.99
CA SER A 61 -2.52 15.03 -4.77
C SER A 61 -1.29 15.85 -5.16
N ALA A 62 -1.28 17.13 -4.77
CA ALA A 62 -0.13 18.03 -4.88
C ALA A 62 1.05 17.53 -4.04
#